data_AF-A0A1G8BK91-F1
#
_entry.id   AF-A0A1G8BK91-F1
#
_cell.length_a   1.000
_cell.length_b   1.000
_cell.length_c   1.000
_cell.angle_alpha   90.00
_cell.angle_beta   90.00
_cell.angle_gamma   90.00
#
_symmetry.space_group_name_H-M   'P 1'
#
loop_
_entity.id
_entity.type
_entity.pdbx_description
1 polymer ?
#
loop_
_entity_poly.entity_id
_entity_poly.type
_entity_poly.pdbx_seq_one_letter_code
_entity_poly.pdbx_strand_id
1 'polypeptide(L)'
;MKKNLAYIGLVLLILTWTSCESSDNEFPDFDYQTVYFANQYGLRTIELGESEFVDNTLDNQHKMIIKAAWGGGYTNRNNVVINFKVDESLCDNLYFKDTDQPLVPMPASYYTLASDRIAIPKGQIMAGVEVQLTDDFFADEKSISENYVIPLLMTNVQGADSILQGKPVVENPVLTNAGDWSILPQNFVLYAVKYVNPWHGEYLRRGIDHATVAGTSKDIIRHEQFVENDEVVNISTKSMKDNLLTLKTKDESGKDISYTVRLSFAEDGSCTVHSGSQNVVVSGSGKFVSKGEKNSLGGKDRNAIYLDYTVNLTDNNIQLATKDTLVLRTRNVYGGKSLEVVRK
;
A
#
# COMPACT_ATOMS: atom_id res chain seq x y z
N MET A 1 -21.90 -5.12 -87.69
CA MET A 1 -23.11 -4.75 -86.93
C MET A 1 -22.74 -4.64 -85.45
N LYS A 2 -22.63 -3.40 -84.97
CA LYS A 2 -22.46 -3.06 -83.56
C LYS A 2 -23.83 -3.18 -82.88
N LYS A 3 -23.92 -3.95 -81.80
CA LYS A 3 -24.81 -3.78 -80.63
C LYS A 3 -24.95 -5.14 -79.92
N ASN A 4 -24.91 -5.11 -78.59
CA ASN A 4 -25.21 -6.21 -77.65
C ASN A 4 -24.04 -6.95 -77.00
N LEU A 5 -22.97 -6.25 -76.62
CA LEU A 5 -21.99 -6.76 -75.64
C LEU A 5 -21.56 -5.67 -74.63
N ALA A 6 -22.48 -4.77 -74.27
CA ALA A 6 -22.21 -3.67 -73.34
C ALA A 6 -23.13 -3.66 -72.10
N TYR A 7 -23.95 -4.71 -71.88
CA TYR A 7 -24.96 -4.73 -70.81
C TYR A 7 -24.82 -5.84 -69.77
N ILE A 8 -23.73 -6.62 -69.79
CA ILE A 8 -23.51 -7.70 -68.80
C ILE A 8 -22.33 -7.39 -67.85
N GLY A 9 -21.56 -6.34 -68.11
CA GLY A 9 -20.40 -5.93 -67.29
C GLY A 9 -20.63 -4.75 -66.33
N LEU A 10 -21.87 -4.26 -66.17
CA LEU A 10 -22.17 -3.03 -65.40
C LEU A 10 -23.29 -3.21 -64.36
N VAL A 11 -23.48 -4.42 -63.84
CA VAL A 11 -24.40 -4.70 -62.71
C VAL A 11 -23.69 -5.42 -61.55
N LEU A 12 -22.38 -5.67 -61.65
CA LEU A 12 -21.62 -6.41 -60.63
C LEU A 12 -20.59 -5.58 -59.85
N LEU A 13 -20.75 -4.25 -59.79
CA LEU A 13 -19.83 -3.38 -59.05
C LEU A 13 -20.53 -2.19 -58.34
N ILE A 14 -21.59 -2.47 -57.58
CA ILE A 14 -22.16 -1.51 -56.59
C ILE A 14 -22.55 -2.26 -55.30
N LEU A 15 -21.65 -3.09 -54.76
CA LEU A 15 -21.87 -3.75 -53.47
C LEU A 15 -20.80 -3.44 -52.42
N THR A 16 -20.05 -2.35 -52.60
CA THR A 16 -19.08 -1.89 -51.59
C THR A 16 -19.49 -0.53 -51.08
N TRP A 17 -20.06 -0.53 -49.87
CA TRP A 17 -20.13 0.54 -48.86
C TRP A 17 -21.49 0.61 -48.15
N THR A 18 -22.03 -0.53 -47.71
CA THR A 18 -22.67 -0.50 -46.39
C THR A 18 -21.55 -0.75 -45.39
N SER A 19 -20.93 0.34 -44.93
CA SER A 19 -20.32 0.32 -43.62
C SER A 19 -21.41 -0.20 -42.68
N CYS A 20 -21.23 -1.40 -42.13
CA CYS A 20 -21.80 -1.69 -40.83
C CYS A 20 -21.14 -0.68 -39.90
N GLU A 21 -21.75 0.48 -39.73
CA GLU A 21 -21.70 1.10 -38.41
C GLU A 21 -22.24 0.02 -37.48
N SER A 22 -21.41 -0.46 -36.57
CA SER A 22 -21.92 -1.14 -35.40
C SER A 22 -22.75 -0.07 -34.72
N SER A 23 -24.07 -0.16 -34.87
CA SER A 23 -25.00 0.64 -34.09
C SER A 23 -24.53 0.54 -32.64
N ASP A 24 -24.37 1.69 -31.97
CA ASP A 24 -24.21 1.71 -30.52
C ASP A 24 -25.37 0.89 -29.96
N ASN A 25 -25.09 -0.34 -29.54
CA ASN A 25 -26.07 -1.18 -28.88
C ASN A 25 -26.26 -0.56 -27.49
N GLU A 26 -27.08 0.47 -27.41
CA GLU A 26 -27.69 0.89 -26.16
C GLU A 26 -28.63 -0.24 -25.74
N PHE A 27 -28.09 -1.20 -24.99
CA PHE A 27 -28.91 -2.09 -24.22
C PHE A 27 -29.70 -1.24 -23.21
N PRO A 28 -31.01 -1.44 -23.07
CA PRO A 28 -31.75 -0.79 -22.00
C PRO A 28 -31.09 -1.16 -20.67
N ASP A 29 -30.90 -0.16 -19.80
CA ASP A 29 -30.40 -0.40 -18.45
C ASP A 29 -31.32 -1.38 -17.72
N PHE A 30 -30.78 -2.15 -16.78
CA PHE A 30 -31.64 -2.90 -15.85
C PHE A 30 -32.56 -1.92 -15.10
N ASP A 31 -33.74 -2.37 -14.72
CA ASP A 31 -34.81 -1.52 -14.18
C ASP A 31 -34.44 -0.72 -12.92
N TYR A 32 -33.33 -1.05 -12.23
CA TYR A 32 -32.91 -0.44 -10.96
C TYR A 32 -31.40 -0.17 -10.90
N GLN A 33 -31.04 1.11 -10.78
CA GLN A 33 -29.68 1.59 -10.55
C GLN A 33 -29.33 1.53 -9.05
N THR A 34 -28.10 1.14 -8.74
CA THR A 34 -27.63 1.03 -7.36
C THR A 34 -26.23 1.61 -7.17
N VAL A 35 -25.92 2.03 -5.95
CA VAL A 35 -24.59 2.48 -5.54
C VAL A 35 -24.05 1.63 -4.39
N TYR A 36 -22.72 1.45 -4.36
CA TYR A 36 -22.08 0.57 -3.38
C TYR A 36 -20.57 0.86 -3.23
N PHE A 37 -20.00 0.37 -2.14
CA PHE A 37 -18.56 0.19 -1.99
C PHE A 37 -18.18 -1.20 -2.50
N ALA A 38 -17.30 -1.28 -3.52
CA ALA A 38 -16.95 -2.55 -4.14
C ALA A 38 -16.13 -3.50 -3.23
N ASN A 39 -15.56 -2.97 -2.15
CA ASN A 39 -14.83 -3.75 -1.15
C ASN A 39 -15.22 -3.26 0.25
N GLN A 40 -15.64 -4.16 1.12
CA GLN A 40 -16.05 -3.83 2.50
C GLN A 40 -14.84 -3.72 3.45
N TYR A 41 -13.75 -4.44 3.19
CA TYR A 41 -12.57 -4.48 4.04
C TYR A 41 -11.32 -4.24 3.21
N GLY A 42 -10.67 -3.09 3.43
CA GLY A 42 -9.48 -2.68 2.70
C GLY A 42 -8.32 -2.36 3.63
N LEU A 43 -7.10 -2.65 3.18
CA LEU A 43 -5.86 -2.23 3.81
C LEU A 43 -5.16 -1.22 2.88
N ARG A 44 -4.97 0.01 3.36
CA ARG A 44 -4.18 1.05 2.71
C ARG A 44 -2.83 1.18 3.41
N THR A 45 -1.74 1.01 2.66
CA THR A 45 -0.40 1.39 3.12
C THR A 45 0.02 2.66 2.40
N ILE A 46 0.21 3.75 3.15
CA ILE A 46 0.75 5.01 2.64
C ILE A 46 2.25 4.83 2.38
N GLU A 47 2.63 4.83 1.10
CA GLU A 47 4.01 4.62 0.66
C GLU A 47 4.73 5.95 0.45
N LEU A 48 5.36 6.48 1.50
CA LEU A 48 6.12 7.73 1.40
C LEU A 48 7.44 7.53 0.64
N GLY A 49 7.92 8.61 0.00
CA GLY A 49 9.17 8.65 -0.74
C GLY A 49 9.01 8.26 -2.21
N GLU A 50 10.04 7.64 -2.77
CA GLU A 50 10.09 7.24 -4.18
C GLU A 50 9.60 5.79 -4.34
N SER A 51 8.65 5.58 -5.27
CA SER A 51 8.22 4.25 -5.72
C SER A 51 8.50 4.09 -7.21
N GLU A 52 9.09 2.97 -7.61
CA GLU A 52 9.47 2.72 -9.01
C GLU A 52 8.28 2.27 -9.88
N PHE A 53 7.28 1.61 -9.28
CA PHE A 53 6.27 0.86 -10.02
C PHE A 53 4.86 1.48 -9.97
N VAL A 54 4.62 2.41 -9.05
CA VAL A 54 3.30 2.98 -8.78
C VAL A 54 3.42 4.48 -8.58
N ASP A 55 2.46 5.25 -9.10
CA ASP A 55 2.32 6.66 -8.77
C ASP A 55 1.80 6.80 -7.34
N ASN A 56 2.69 7.24 -6.44
CA ASN A 56 2.42 7.49 -5.03
C ASN A 56 2.34 9.00 -4.71
N THR A 57 1.93 9.83 -5.68
CA THR A 57 1.80 11.29 -5.48
C THR A 57 0.85 11.62 -4.32
N LEU A 58 -0.28 10.93 -4.20
CA LEU A 58 -1.22 11.14 -3.10
C LEU A 58 -0.61 10.73 -1.76
N ASP A 59 0.11 9.62 -1.71
CA ASP A 59 0.79 9.15 -0.50
C ASP A 59 1.78 10.20 0.03
N ASN A 60 2.59 10.77 -0.87
CA ASN A 60 3.52 11.86 -0.56
C ASN A 60 2.82 13.16 -0.15
N GLN A 61 1.55 13.34 -0.50
CA GLN A 61 0.69 14.43 -0.02
C GLN A 61 -0.07 14.06 1.26
N HIS A 62 0.22 12.89 1.84
CA HIS A 62 -0.48 12.32 2.99
C HIS A 62 -1.99 12.11 2.74
N LYS A 63 -2.34 11.71 1.52
CA LYS A 63 -3.72 11.53 1.07
C LYS A 63 -4.02 10.11 0.61
N MET A 64 -5.29 9.75 0.69
CA MET A 64 -5.87 8.58 0.02
C MET A 64 -7.27 8.89 -0.51
N ILE A 65 -7.81 8.03 -1.37
CA ILE A 65 -9.16 8.17 -1.91
C ILE A 65 -9.98 6.93 -1.57
N ILE A 66 -11.15 7.12 -0.98
CA ILE A 66 -12.15 6.07 -0.78
C ILE A 66 -13.16 6.14 -1.92
N LYS A 67 -13.29 5.05 -2.70
CA LYS A 67 -14.08 5.00 -3.93
C LYS A 67 -15.41 4.31 -3.73
N ALA A 68 -16.45 4.84 -4.37
CA ALA A 68 -17.75 4.18 -4.54
C ALA A 68 -18.05 3.96 -6.02
N ALA A 69 -18.88 2.97 -6.31
CA ALA A 69 -19.29 2.59 -7.64
C ALA A 69 -20.80 2.73 -7.83
N TRP A 70 -21.18 2.99 -9.07
CA TRP A 70 -22.55 2.93 -9.57
C TRP A 70 -22.70 1.66 -10.43
N GLY A 71 -23.85 1.00 -10.35
CA GLY A 71 -24.18 -0.19 -11.12
C GLY A 71 -25.69 -0.36 -11.30
N GLY A 72 -26.11 -1.53 -11.79
CA GLY A 72 -27.53 -1.77 -12.10
C GLY A 72 -28.01 -1.11 -13.39
N GLY A 73 -27.08 -0.62 -14.22
CA GLY A 73 -27.34 -0.10 -15.57
C GLY A 73 -26.05 -0.06 -16.38
N TYR A 74 -26.14 0.28 -17.66
CA TYR A 74 -24.99 0.43 -18.56
C TYR A 74 -24.48 1.87 -18.61
N THR A 75 -25.38 2.85 -18.54
CA THR A 75 -25.01 4.28 -18.63
C THR A 75 -25.58 5.08 -17.48
N ASN A 76 -24.71 5.69 -16.67
CA ASN A 76 -25.15 6.66 -15.67
C ASN A 76 -25.63 7.96 -16.35
N ARG A 77 -26.95 8.12 -16.45
CA ARG A 77 -27.57 9.29 -17.10
C ARG A 77 -27.72 10.52 -16.19
N ASN A 78 -27.41 10.39 -14.90
CA ASN A 78 -27.62 11.43 -13.88
C ASN A 78 -26.30 11.84 -13.19
N ASN A 79 -26.29 13.00 -12.53
CA ASN A 79 -25.30 13.25 -11.49
C ASN A 79 -25.77 12.55 -10.22
N VAL A 80 -25.02 11.56 -9.76
CA VAL A 80 -25.36 10.75 -8.59
C VAL A 80 -24.62 11.31 -7.38
N VAL A 81 -25.31 11.44 -6.25
CA VAL A 81 -24.72 11.92 -4.98
C VAL A 81 -25.01 10.88 -3.90
N ILE A 82 -23.94 10.36 -3.29
CA ILE A 82 -23.99 9.36 -2.24
C ILE A 82 -23.57 10.02 -0.95
N ASN A 83 -24.51 10.25 -0.03
CA ASN A 83 -24.19 10.75 1.30
C ASN A 83 -23.75 9.59 2.20
N PHE A 84 -22.78 9.84 3.07
CA PHE A 84 -22.28 8.84 4.01
C PHE A 84 -21.98 9.49 5.37
N LYS A 85 -21.77 8.66 6.38
CA LYS A 85 -21.29 9.08 7.69
C LYS A 85 -20.14 8.19 8.14
N VAL A 86 -19.32 8.70 9.06
CA VAL A 86 -18.42 7.85 9.85
C VAL A 86 -19.28 7.06 10.84
N ASP A 87 -19.06 5.75 10.94
CA ASP A 87 -19.80 4.88 11.85
C ASP A 87 -18.86 3.93 12.59
N GLU A 88 -18.39 4.34 13.76
CA GLU A 88 -17.37 3.62 14.54
C GLU A 88 -17.81 2.22 14.97
N SER A 89 -19.12 2.00 15.18
CA SER A 89 -19.65 0.69 15.58
C SER A 89 -19.48 -0.40 14.52
N LEU A 90 -19.11 -0.02 13.28
CA LEU A 90 -18.72 -1.00 12.26
C LEU A 90 -17.47 -1.81 12.67
N CYS A 91 -16.64 -1.27 13.57
CA CYS A 91 -15.45 -1.98 14.07
C CYS A 91 -15.77 -2.98 15.20
N ASP A 92 -17.00 -2.97 15.73
CA ASP A 92 -17.37 -3.76 16.90
C ASP A 92 -17.20 -5.27 16.66
N ASN A 93 -16.53 -5.94 17.61
CA ASN A 93 -16.20 -7.37 17.59
C ASN A 93 -15.34 -7.83 16.41
N LEU A 94 -14.72 -6.91 15.66
CA LEU A 94 -13.82 -7.27 14.57
C LEU A 94 -12.35 -7.21 15.00
N TYR A 95 -11.58 -8.19 14.52
CA TYR A 95 -10.16 -8.33 14.78
C TYR A 95 -9.41 -8.56 13.47
N PHE A 96 -8.19 -8.02 13.37
CA PHE A 96 -7.25 -8.32 12.30
C PHE A 96 -6.88 -9.80 12.37
N LYS A 97 -7.07 -10.56 11.28
CA LYS A 97 -6.78 -12.00 11.29
C LYS A 97 -5.30 -12.30 11.54
N ASP A 98 -4.41 -11.44 11.04
CA ASP A 98 -2.95 -11.63 11.10
C ASP A 98 -2.37 -11.36 12.49
N THR A 99 -2.93 -10.41 13.24
CA THR A 99 -2.37 -9.94 14.53
C THR A 99 -3.24 -10.27 15.73
N ASP A 100 -4.48 -10.70 15.48
CA ASP A 100 -5.52 -10.95 16.48
C ASP A 100 -5.87 -9.72 17.34
N GLN A 101 -5.48 -8.52 16.89
CA GLN A 101 -5.79 -7.25 17.53
C GLN A 101 -7.14 -6.71 17.07
N PRO A 102 -7.89 -5.99 17.92
CA PRO A 102 -9.16 -5.39 17.54
C PRO A 102 -8.97 -4.31 16.47
N LEU A 103 -9.96 -4.13 15.60
CA LEU A 103 -10.04 -2.97 14.72
C LEU A 103 -10.35 -1.74 15.58
N VAL A 104 -9.49 -0.73 15.53
CA VAL A 104 -9.65 0.51 16.31
C VAL A 104 -10.16 1.62 15.39
N PRO A 105 -11.33 2.22 15.66
CA PRO A 105 -11.75 3.42 14.94
C PRO A 105 -10.67 4.50 14.98
N MET A 106 -10.32 5.03 13.82
CA MET A 106 -9.30 6.06 13.70
C MET A 106 -9.80 7.35 14.38
N PRO A 107 -9.01 7.96 15.29
CA PRO A 107 -9.40 9.20 15.94
C PRO A 107 -9.75 10.29 14.92
N ALA A 108 -10.76 11.11 15.22
CA ALA A 108 -11.20 12.16 14.31
C ALA A 108 -10.12 13.22 14.02
N SER A 109 -9.12 13.40 14.91
CA SER A 109 -8.00 14.32 14.65
C SER A 109 -6.94 13.75 13.69
N TYR A 110 -6.97 12.45 13.38
CA TYR A 110 -5.96 11.77 12.56
C TYR A 110 -6.24 11.91 11.06
N TYR A 111 -7.46 12.29 10.68
CA TYR A 111 -7.85 12.43 9.29
C TYR A 111 -8.92 13.51 9.08
N THR A 112 -9.02 14.01 7.86
CA THR A 112 -10.08 14.92 7.42
C THR A 112 -10.64 14.42 6.11
N LEU A 113 -11.96 14.20 6.06
CA LEU A 113 -12.68 13.91 4.83
C LEU A 113 -12.91 15.21 4.07
N ALA A 114 -12.60 15.22 2.77
CA ALA A 114 -12.82 16.40 1.93
C ALA A 114 -14.31 16.75 1.76
N SER A 115 -15.21 15.82 2.06
CA SER A 115 -16.65 15.92 1.85
C SER A 115 -17.40 14.87 2.70
N ASP A 116 -18.67 15.13 2.98
CA ASP A 116 -19.63 14.17 3.59
C ASP A 116 -20.38 13.31 2.54
N ARG A 117 -20.04 13.50 1.27
CA ARG A 117 -20.67 12.85 0.12
C ARG A 117 -19.69 12.53 -0.99
N ILE A 118 -19.98 11.48 -1.76
CA ILE A 118 -19.31 11.13 -3.01
C ILE A 118 -20.23 11.51 -4.17
N ALA A 119 -19.72 12.33 -5.11
CA ALA A 119 -20.45 12.70 -6.31
C ALA A 119 -19.92 11.92 -7.52
N ILE A 120 -20.77 11.11 -8.16
CA ILE A 120 -20.46 10.40 -9.41
C ILE A 120 -21.10 11.19 -10.55
N PRO A 121 -20.31 11.93 -11.37
CA PRO A 121 -20.86 12.73 -12.44
C PRO A 121 -21.58 11.90 -13.50
N LYS A 122 -22.50 12.54 -14.24
CA LYS A 122 -23.13 11.95 -15.42
C LYS A 122 -22.09 11.36 -16.38
N GLY A 123 -22.33 10.12 -16.84
CA GLY A 123 -21.43 9.37 -17.70
C GLY A 123 -20.27 8.68 -16.98
N GLN A 124 -20.09 8.90 -15.67
CA GLN A 124 -19.11 8.18 -14.86
C GLN A 124 -19.78 7.08 -14.05
N ILE A 125 -19.05 6.00 -13.80
CA ILE A 125 -19.52 4.84 -13.00
C ILE A 125 -18.82 4.73 -11.64
N MET A 126 -17.82 5.56 -11.39
CA MET A 126 -17.08 5.59 -10.13
C MET A 126 -16.64 7.01 -9.80
N ALA A 127 -16.57 7.31 -8.51
CA ALA A 127 -15.91 8.49 -7.98
C ALA A 127 -15.38 8.16 -6.58
N GLY A 128 -14.75 9.12 -5.91
CA GLY A 128 -14.30 8.93 -4.54
C GLY A 128 -14.25 10.22 -3.75
N VAL A 129 -14.05 10.07 -2.45
CA VAL A 129 -13.79 11.15 -1.52
C VAL A 129 -12.32 11.11 -1.11
N GLU A 130 -11.65 12.24 -1.17
CA GLU A 130 -10.29 12.38 -0.64
C GLU A 130 -10.31 12.38 0.90
N VAL A 131 -9.30 11.71 1.46
CA VAL A 131 -8.97 11.70 2.88
C VAL A 131 -7.60 12.34 3.01
N GLN A 132 -7.50 13.40 3.80
CA GLN A 132 -6.22 13.97 4.25
C GLN A 132 -5.86 13.35 5.59
N LEU A 133 -4.70 12.70 5.69
CA LEU A 133 -4.13 12.23 6.95
C LEU A 133 -3.34 13.39 7.58
N THR A 134 -3.47 13.54 8.90
CA THR A 134 -2.82 14.62 9.66
C THR A 134 -1.50 14.14 10.26
N ASP A 135 -0.69 15.09 10.75
CA ASP A 135 0.58 14.76 11.42
C ASP A 135 0.36 13.90 12.68
N ASP A 136 -0.79 14.04 13.36
CA ASP A 136 -1.17 13.21 14.51
C ASP A 136 -1.19 11.71 14.14
N PHE A 137 -1.69 11.36 12.95
CA PHE A 137 -1.66 9.99 12.46
C PHE A 137 -0.24 9.45 12.33
N PHE A 138 0.66 10.23 11.72
CA PHE A 138 2.04 9.78 11.47
C PHE A 138 2.92 9.80 12.73
N ALA A 139 2.58 10.63 13.72
CA ALA A 139 3.25 10.70 15.01
C ALA A 139 2.93 9.51 15.92
N ASP A 140 1.78 8.86 15.73
CA ASP A 140 1.38 7.70 16.53
C ASP A 140 2.18 6.44 16.16
N GLU A 141 2.82 5.83 17.16
CA GLU A 141 3.64 4.63 16.99
C GLU A 141 2.85 3.40 16.48
N LYS A 142 1.52 3.38 16.61
CA LYS A 142 0.69 2.27 16.11
C LYS A 142 0.39 2.37 14.62
N SER A 143 0.55 3.56 14.01
CA SER A 143 0.21 3.83 12.61
C SER A 143 1.17 3.20 11.59
N ILE A 144 2.27 2.59 12.03
CA ILE A 144 3.14 1.76 11.18
C ILE A 144 2.60 0.33 10.99
N SER A 145 1.51 -0.02 11.68
CA SER A 145 0.93 -1.37 11.72
C SER A 145 -0.59 -1.35 11.57
N GLU A 146 -1.20 -2.53 11.45
CA GLU A 146 -2.65 -2.69 11.39
C GLU A 146 -3.29 -2.39 12.75
N ASN A 147 -3.92 -1.22 12.86
CA ASN A 147 -4.56 -0.76 14.09
C ASN A 147 -5.75 0.15 13.78
N TYR A 148 -5.50 1.32 13.16
CA TYR A 148 -6.51 2.35 12.93
C TYR A 148 -7.30 2.13 11.64
N VAL A 149 -8.62 2.31 11.72
CA VAL A 149 -9.58 2.07 10.65
C VAL A 149 -10.46 3.29 10.43
N ILE A 150 -10.71 3.65 9.16
CA ILE A 150 -11.73 4.63 8.77
C ILE A 150 -13.01 3.86 8.38
N PRO A 151 -14.08 3.89 9.20
CA PRO A 151 -15.31 3.16 8.94
C PRO A 151 -16.40 4.09 8.36
N LEU A 152 -16.80 3.87 7.10
CA LEU A 152 -17.83 4.66 6.44
C LEU A 152 -19.09 3.85 6.16
N LEU A 153 -20.25 4.46 6.35
CA LEU A 153 -21.57 3.91 6.04
C LEU A 153 -22.34 4.87 5.12
N MET A 154 -22.79 4.37 3.96
CA MET A 154 -23.70 5.11 3.07
C MET A 154 -25.06 5.29 3.75
N THR A 155 -25.61 6.50 3.69
CA THR A 155 -26.86 6.85 4.39
C THR A 155 -28.02 7.11 3.42
N ASN A 156 -27.77 7.79 2.30
CA ASN A 156 -28.76 8.04 1.27
C ASN A 156 -28.11 8.31 -0.10
N VAL A 157 -28.89 8.17 -1.16
CA VAL A 157 -28.46 8.44 -2.54
C VAL A 157 -29.46 9.33 -3.26
N GLN A 158 -28.95 10.21 -4.12
CA GLN A 158 -29.72 11.01 -5.07
C GLN A 158 -29.22 10.71 -6.49
N GLY A 159 -30.11 10.66 -7.48
CA GLY A 159 -29.75 10.39 -8.88
C GLY A 159 -29.59 8.91 -9.25
N ALA A 160 -29.79 7.99 -8.30
CA ALA A 160 -29.93 6.55 -8.48
C ALA A 160 -31.05 6.02 -7.56
N ASP A 161 -31.56 4.82 -7.82
CA ASP A 161 -32.75 4.30 -7.11
C ASP A 161 -32.47 3.85 -5.68
N SER A 162 -31.28 3.28 -5.42
CA SER A 162 -30.98 2.66 -4.13
C SER A 162 -29.50 2.56 -3.80
N ILE A 163 -29.21 2.34 -2.52
CA ILE A 163 -27.92 1.84 -2.03
C ILE A 163 -28.02 0.31 -1.93
N LEU A 164 -26.93 -0.41 -2.21
CA LEU A 164 -26.87 -1.88 -2.08
C LEU A 164 -26.79 -2.30 -0.61
N GLN A 165 -27.94 -2.29 0.08
CA GLN A 165 -28.07 -2.56 1.52
C GLN A 165 -28.13 -4.06 1.89
N GLY A 166 -28.08 -4.96 0.90
CA GLY A 166 -28.18 -6.40 1.13
C GLY A 166 -29.60 -6.88 1.45
N LYS A 167 -29.75 -8.18 1.67
CA LYS A 167 -31.02 -8.84 2.03
C LYS A 167 -30.85 -9.73 3.26
N PRO A 168 -31.39 -9.33 4.43
CA PRO A 168 -31.16 -10.05 5.67
C PRO A 168 -31.97 -11.35 5.74
N VAL A 169 -31.50 -12.29 6.55
CA VAL A 169 -32.20 -13.56 6.90
C VAL A 169 -32.56 -13.65 8.39
N VAL A 170 -32.23 -12.60 9.17
CA VAL A 170 -32.55 -12.45 10.59
C VAL A 170 -33.19 -11.07 10.84
N GLU A 171 -33.85 -10.90 11.99
CA GLU A 171 -34.56 -9.66 12.33
C GLU A 171 -33.61 -8.47 12.62
N ASN A 172 -32.48 -8.73 13.29
CA ASN A 172 -31.50 -7.71 13.67
C ASN A 172 -30.12 -8.06 13.08
N PRO A 173 -29.94 -7.88 11.76
CA PRO A 173 -28.73 -8.32 11.07
C PRO A 173 -27.55 -7.39 11.38
N VAL A 174 -26.37 -7.97 11.62
CA VAL A 174 -25.13 -7.20 11.76
C VAL A 174 -24.47 -7.07 10.39
N LEU A 175 -24.21 -5.83 9.94
CA LEU A 175 -23.64 -5.55 8.60
C LEU A 175 -22.35 -6.33 8.33
N THR A 176 -21.51 -6.48 9.34
CA THR A 176 -20.21 -7.14 9.25
C THR A 176 -20.26 -8.65 9.52
N ASN A 177 -21.44 -9.21 9.81
CA ASN A 177 -21.65 -10.65 9.97
C ASN A 177 -22.28 -11.24 8.71
N ALA A 178 -21.46 -11.86 7.84
CA ALA A 178 -21.94 -12.43 6.59
C ALA A 178 -23.06 -13.47 6.75
N GLY A 179 -23.12 -14.17 7.90
CA GLY A 179 -24.16 -15.17 8.18
C GLY A 179 -25.58 -14.61 8.31
N ASP A 180 -25.72 -13.31 8.55
CA ASP A 180 -27.03 -12.64 8.71
C ASP A 180 -27.69 -12.27 7.38
N TRP A 181 -27.05 -12.55 6.24
CA TRP A 181 -27.45 -12.05 4.93
C TRP A 181 -27.49 -13.13 3.85
N SER A 182 -28.57 -13.13 3.07
CA SER A 182 -28.67 -13.90 1.81
C SER A 182 -28.05 -13.19 0.62
N ILE A 183 -28.05 -11.85 0.65
CA ILE A 183 -27.34 -10.97 -0.28
C ILE A 183 -26.53 -10.03 0.60
N LEU A 184 -25.21 -10.04 0.42
CA LEU A 184 -24.31 -9.27 1.28
C LEU A 184 -24.54 -7.76 1.11
N PRO A 185 -24.56 -6.99 2.21
CA PRO A 185 -24.58 -5.54 2.15
C PRO A 185 -23.25 -5.01 1.60
N GLN A 186 -23.33 -4.02 0.70
CA GLN A 186 -22.15 -3.30 0.17
C GLN A 186 -22.27 -1.79 0.40
N ASN A 187 -23.02 -1.40 1.44
CA ASN A 187 -23.26 -0.01 1.82
C ASN A 187 -22.22 0.54 2.82
N PHE A 188 -21.24 -0.26 3.24
CA PHE A 188 -20.20 0.14 4.18
C PHE A 188 -18.80 -0.23 3.68
N VAL A 189 -17.78 0.43 4.24
CA VAL A 189 -16.37 0.11 4.04
C VAL A 189 -15.55 0.41 5.29
N LEU A 190 -14.61 -0.47 5.61
CA LEU A 190 -13.59 -0.33 6.66
C LEU A 190 -12.22 -0.29 5.97
N TYR A 191 -11.57 0.87 6.01
CA TYR A 191 -10.19 1.01 5.54
C TYR A 191 -9.23 1.05 6.72
N ALA A 192 -8.51 -0.04 6.96
CA ALA A 192 -7.34 -0.02 7.82
C ALA A 192 -6.22 0.76 7.13
N VAL A 193 -5.60 1.69 7.85
CA VAL A 193 -4.56 2.56 7.28
C VAL A 193 -3.28 2.43 8.09
N LYS A 194 -2.17 2.18 7.40
CA LYS A 194 -0.81 2.24 7.95
C LYS A 194 0.11 3.00 7.00
N TYR A 195 1.32 3.33 7.44
CA TYR A 195 2.31 3.98 6.58
C TYR A 195 3.69 3.33 6.65
N VAL A 196 4.48 3.61 5.62
CA VAL A 196 5.93 3.36 5.62
C VAL A 196 6.67 4.63 5.24
N ASN A 197 7.82 4.87 5.87
CA ASN A 197 8.63 6.04 5.59
C ASN A 197 9.50 5.85 4.31
N PRO A 198 10.17 6.90 3.79
CA PRO A 198 10.93 6.83 2.54
C PRO A 198 12.04 5.78 2.46
N TRP A 199 12.59 5.35 3.61
CA TRP A 199 13.72 4.43 3.68
C TRP A 199 13.31 2.98 3.99
N HIS A 200 12.01 2.72 4.10
CA HIS A 200 11.47 1.37 4.22
C HIS A 200 11.72 0.57 2.94
N GLY A 201 12.17 -0.68 3.06
CA GLY A 201 12.27 -1.57 1.92
C GLY A 201 13.13 -2.81 2.13
N GLU A 202 13.26 -3.58 1.06
CA GLU A 202 14.17 -4.71 0.95
C GLU A 202 15.46 -4.26 0.25
N TYR A 203 16.59 -4.52 0.89
CA TYR A 203 17.92 -4.08 0.45
C TYR A 203 18.87 -5.27 0.30
N LEU A 204 19.86 -5.10 -0.58
CA LEU A 204 20.99 -6.01 -0.77
C LEU A 204 22.21 -5.41 -0.08
N ARG A 205 22.67 -6.07 0.98
CA ARG A 205 23.72 -5.58 1.88
C ARG A 205 25.07 -6.23 1.55
N ARG A 206 26.07 -5.39 1.39
CA ARG A 206 27.48 -5.77 1.34
C ARG A 206 28.33 -4.82 2.18
N GLY A 207 29.47 -5.28 2.65
CA GLY A 207 30.31 -4.51 3.53
C GLY A 207 31.50 -5.27 4.09
N ILE A 208 32.19 -4.61 5.00
CA ILE A 208 33.34 -5.16 5.73
C ILE A 208 33.12 -4.88 7.21
N ASP A 209 33.29 -5.90 8.04
CA ASP A 209 33.35 -5.77 9.48
C ASP A 209 34.79 -5.99 9.96
N HIS A 210 35.36 -5.01 10.65
CA HIS A 210 36.55 -5.20 11.48
C HIS A 210 36.08 -5.69 12.85
N ALA A 211 36.08 -7.02 13.02
CA ALA A 211 35.49 -7.68 14.18
C ALA A 211 36.54 -8.01 15.23
N THR A 212 36.19 -7.87 16.51
CA THR A 212 36.86 -8.49 17.64
C THR A 212 35.85 -9.39 18.33
N VAL A 213 36.11 -10.71 18.30
CA VAL A 213 35.21 -11.74 18.85
C VAL A 213 35.98 -12.47 19.95
N ALA A 214 35.51 -12.38 21.19
CA ALA A 214 36.17 -12.98 22.35
C ALA A 214 37.67 -12.61 22.46
N GLY A 215 38.02 -11.37 22.09
CA GLY A 215 39.41 -10.87 22.09
C GLY A 215 40.23 -11.20 20.84
N THR A 216 39.71 -11.97 19.89
CA THR A 216 40.38 -12.26 18.61
C THR A 216 39.89 -11.34 17.51
N SER A 217 40.81 -10.58 16.89
CA SER A 217 40.48 -9.69 15.76
C SER A 217 40.50 -10.43 14.42
N LYS A 218 39.52 -10.13 13.56
CA LYS A 218 39.40 -10.65 12.19
C LYS A 218 38.59 -9.71 11.31
N ASP A 219 38.86 -9.73 10.02
CA ASP A 219 38.02 -9.07 9.03
C ASP A 219 36.95 -10.04 8.52
N ILE A 220 35.71 -9.58 8.45
CA ILE A 220 34.59 -10.30 7.84
C ILE A 220 34.18 -9.55 6.59
N ILE A 221 34.46 -10.14 5.43
CA ILE A 221 34.12 -9.56 4.13
C ILE A 221 32.77 -10.13 3.70
N ARG A 222 31.77 -9.27 3.52
CA ARG A 222 30.44 -9.60 2.99
C ARG A 222 30.31 -8.96 1.62
N HIS A 223 30.78 -9.64 0.58
CA HIS A 223 30.74 -9.12 -0.78
C HIS A 223 30.67 -10.28 -1.77
N GLU A 224 29.52 -10.43 -2.43
CA GLU A 224 29.39 -11.42 -3.48
C GLU A 224 29.94 -10.90 -4.81
N GLN A 225 30.18 -11.80 -5.77
CA GLN A 225 30.64 -11.39 -7.10
C GLN A 225 29.60 -10.53 -7.84
N PHE A 226 28.31 -10.82 -7.61
CA PHE A 226 27.17 -10.15 -8.24
C PHE A 226 26.28 -9.55 -7.17
N VAL A 227 25.86 -8.29 -7.36
CA VAL A 227 25.02 -7.54 -6.38
C VAL A 227 23.72 -8.27 -6.11
N GLU A 228 23.15 -8.93 -7.12
CA GLU A 228 21.96 -9.76 -7.04
C GLU A 228 22.01 -10.84 -5.93
N ASN A 229 23.23 -11.27 -5.56
CA ASN A 229 23.47 -12.34 -4.60
C ASN A 229 23.90 -11.83 -3.21
N ASP A 230 24.09 -10.51 -3.05
CA ASP A 230 24.40 -9.91 -1.75
C ASP A 230 23.29 -10.23 -0.71
N GLU A 231 23.61 -10.08 0.57
CA GLU A 231 22.70 -10.44 1.67
C GLU A 231 21.40 -9.64 1.61
N VAL A 232 20.26 -10.32 1.51
CA VAL A 232 18.94 -9.66 1.56
C VAL A 232 18.62 -9.27 3.01
N VAL A 233 18.37 -7.99 3.24
CA VAL A 233 17.97 -7.43 4.54
C VAL A 233 16.74 -6.54 4.40
N ASN A 234 15.94 -6.48 5.46
CA ASN A 234 14.74 -5.64 5.51
C ASN A 234 14.97 -4.46 6.43
N ILE A 235 14.66 -3.26 5.93
CA ILE A 235 14.59 -2.03 6.72
C ILE A 235 13.11 -1.72 6.94
N SER A 236 12.64 -1.84 8.18
CA SER A 236 11.25 -1.57 8.55
C SER A 236 11.08 -0.16 9.14
N THR A 237 9.88 0.38 9.07
CA THR A 237 9.56 1.71 9.62
C THR A 237 9.36 1.60 11.13
N LYS A 238 9.93 2.53 11.91
CA LYS A 238 9.61 2.72 13.33
C LYS A 238 8.90 4.05 13.60
N SER A 239 9.23 5.08 12.83
CA SER A 239 8.54 6.37 12.82
C SER A 239 8.78 7.08 11.49
N MET A 240 8.31 8.32 11.35
CA MET A 240 8.58 9.16 10.17
C MET A 240 10.08 9.33 9.88
N LYS A 241 10.94 9.29 10.91
CA LYS A 241 12.39 9.49 10.79
C LYS A 241 13.23 8.26 11.14
N ASP A 242 12.63 7.26 11.79
CA ASP A 242 13.36 6.11 12.29
C ASP A 242 13.00 4.82 11.55
N ASN A 243 14.02 3.99 11.34
CA ASN A 243 13.89 2.65 10.78
C ASN A 243 14.65 1.62 11.62
N LEU A 244 14.24 0.35 11.52
CA LEU A 244 14.91 -0.78 12.16
C LEU A 244 15.52 -1.71 11.11
N LEU A 245 16.76 -2.13 11.37
CA LEU A 245 17.52 -3.08 10.58
C LEU A 245 18.02 -4.18 11.51
N THR A 246 17.45 -5.39 11.38
CA THR A 246 17.90 -6.56 12.14
C THR A 246 18.94 -7.32 11.35
N LEU A 247 20.08 -7.57 11.99
CA LEU A 247 21.26 -8.23 11.42
C LEU A 247 21.70 -9.39 12.31
N LYS A 248 22.69 -10.13 11.84
CA LYS A 248 23.33 -11.21 12.59
C LYS A 248 24.84 -11.24 12.36
N THR A 249 25.57 -11.71 13.36
CA THR A 249 27.00 -12.01 13.27
C THR A 249 27.30 -13.31 14.00
N LYS A 250 28.48 -13.90 13.77
CA LYS A 250 28.87 -15.17 14.39
C LYS A 250 29.71 -14.96 15.65
N ASP A 251 29.38 -15.70 16.72
CA ASP A 251 30.22 -15.80 17.91
C ASP A 251 31.45 -16.71 17.68
N GLU A 252 32.23 -16.94 18.75
CA GLU A 252 33.42 -17.81 18.72
C GLU A 252 33.09 -19.27 18.42
N SER A 253 31.87 -19.72 18.71
CA SER A 253 31.37 -21.07 18.46
C SER A 253 30.74 -21.21 17.06
N GLY A 254 30.67 -20.13 16.29
CA GLY A 254 30.04 -20.08 14.97
C GLY A 254 28.51 -19.97 14.99
N LYS A 255 27.90 -19.70 16.15
CA LYS A 255 26.47 -19.49 16.31
C LYS A 255 26.10 -18.07 15.90
N ASP A 256 24.96 -17.93 15.22
CA ASP A 256 24.41 -16.63 14.84
C ASP A 256 23.86 -15.89 16.08
N ILE A 257 24.32 -14.66 16.27
CA ILE A 257 23.85 -13.69 17.27
C ILE A 257 23.13 -12.57 16.54
N SER A 258 21.81 -12.49 16.73
CA SER A 258 20.98 -11.45 16.15
C SER A 258 21.01 -10.16 16.99
N TYR A 259 20.98 -9.03 16.30
CA TYR A 259 20.89 -7.70 16.91
C TYR A 259 20.16 -6.74 15.98
N THR A 260 19.56 -5.70 16.54
CA THR A 260 18.82 -4.69 15.77
C THR A 260 19.47 -3.33 15.91
N VAL A 261 19.67 -2.67 14.77
CA VAL A 261 20.16 -1.32 14.64
C VAL A 261 18.99 -0.40 14.30
N ARG A 262 18.96 0.80 14.88
CA ARG A 262 18.00 1.85 14.55
C ARG A 262 18.68 2.95 13.75
N LEU A 263 18.16 3.24 12.56
CA LEU A 263 18.61 4.33 11.71
C LEU A 263 17.69 5.53 11.93
N SER A 264 18.23 6.70 12.25
CA SER A 264 17.46 7.93 12.43
C SER A 264 17.90 8.97 11.41
N PHE A 265 17.01 9.30 10.47
CA PHE A 265 17.30 10.13 9.30
C PHE A 265 16.94 11.60 9.52
N ALA A 266 17.78 12.45 8.97
CA ALA A 266 17.55 13.88 8.80
C ALA A 266 16.98 14.18 7.40
N GLU A 267 16.50 15.42 7.22
CA GLU A 267 15.87 15.87 5.97
C GLU A 267 16.85 15.95 4.79
N ASP A 268 18.15 16.13 5.07
CA ASP A 268 19.21 16.15 4.05
C ASP A 268 19.62 14.74 3.56
N GLY A 269 18.98 13.70 4.08
CA GLY A 269 19.26 12.30 3.78
C GLY A 269 20.39 11.69 4.60
N SER A 270 21.08 12.44 5.46
CA SER A 270 22.01 11.87 6.43
C SER A 270 21.27 11.09 7.52
N CYS A 271 21.94 10.13 8.16
CA CYS A 271 21.39 9.44 9.31
C CYS A 271 22.42 9.20 10.42
N THR A 272 21.90 9.07 11.63
CA THR A 272 22.65 8.59 12.79
C THR A 272 22.21 7.17 13.12
N VAL A 273 23.17 6.36 13.57
CA VAL A 273 22.98 4.93 13.81
C VAL A 273 22.97 4.68 15.32
N HIS A 274 21.90 4.08 15.82
CA HIS A 274 21.63 3.86 17.24
C HIS A 274 21.30 2.40 17.53
N SER A 275 21.24 2.05 18.81
CA SER A 275 20.76 0.74 19.22
C SER A 275 19.25 0.61 19.01
N GLY A 276 18.82 -0.55 18.50
CA GLY A 276 17.42 -0.96 18.42
C GLY A 276 17.08 -2.14 19.34
N SER A 277 18.01 -2.61 20.17
CA SER A 277 17.80 -3.73 21.11
C SER A 277 18.56 -3.54 22.42
N GLN A 278 18.03 -4.04 23.54
CA GLN A 278 18.55 -3.71 24.88
C GLN A 278 20.01 -4.13 25.13
N ASN A 279 20.52 -5.16 24.45
CA ASN A 279 21.83 -5.77 24.73
C ASN A 279 22.90 -5.43 23.69
N VAL A 280 22.71 -4.33 22.94
CA VAL A 280 23.68 -3.84 21.97
C VAL A 280 23.89 -2.34 22.14
N VAL A 281 25.15 -1.92 22.18
CA VAL A 281 25.52 -0.51 22.10
C VAL A 281 25.95 -0.21 20.67
N VAL A 282 25.34 0.78 20.05
CA VAL A 282 25.60 1.13 18.65
C VAL A 282 25.77 2.63 18.52
N SER A 283 26.74 3.04 17.71
CA SER A 283 26.95 4.44 17.33
C SER A 283 27.50 4.50 15.91
N GLY A 284 27.08 5.49 15.13
CA GLY A 284 27.62 5.67 13.79
C GLY A 284 26.86 6.70 13.00
N SER A 285 27.21 6.78 11.73
CA SER A 285 26.58 7.70 10.78
C SER A 285 26.33 7.00 9.45
N GLY A 286 25.49 7.61 8.64
CA GLY A 286 25.24 7.14 7.30
C GLY A 286 24.52 8.19 6.47
N LYS A 287 24.13 7.79 5.27
CA LYS A 287 23.31 8.61 4.38
C LYS A 287 22.57 7.77 3.37
N PHE A 288 21.38 8.23 3.01
CA PHE A 288 20.64 7.78 1.84
C PHE A 288 21.04 8.62 0.61
N VAL A 289 21.24 7.95 -0.52
CA VAL A 289 21.52 8.60 -1.81
C VAL A 289 20.60 8.00 -2.87
N SER A 290 19.71 8.83 -3.40
CA SER A 290 18.91 8.45 -4.57
C SER A 290 19.83 8.23 -5.77
N LYS A 291 19.65 7.11 -6.47
CA LYS A 291 20.48 6.67 -7.60
C LYS A 291 21.99 6.67 -7.29
N GLY A 292 22.35 6.35 -6.04
CA GLY A 292 23.75 6.32 -5.60
C GLY A 292 24.56 5.19 -6.24
N GLU A 293 23.93 4.04 -6.48
CA GLU A 293 24.57 2.86 -7.04
C GLU A 293 24.36 2.81 -8.55
N LYS A 294 25.37 3.22 -9.31
CA LYS A 294 25.32 3.35 -10.77
C LYS A 294 25.41 2.01 -11.48
N ASN A 295 24.58 1.78 -12.49
CA ASN A 295 24.57 0.55 -13.30
C ASN A 295 24.65 -0.73 -12.44
N SER A 296 23.83 -0.78 -11.38
CA SER A 296 23.88 -1.79 -10.34
C SER A 296 22.90 -2.93 -10.66
N LEU A 297 21.98 -3.24 -9.76
CA LEU A 297 21.04 -4.34 -9.88
C LEU A 297 20.21 -4.27 -11.17
N GLY A 298 20.43 -5.25 -12.06
CA GLY A 298 19.77 -5.32 -13.37
C GLY A 298 20.18 -4.21 -14.35
N GLY A 299 21.38 -3.65 -14.20
CA GLY A 299 21.93 -2.61 -15.10
C GLY A 299 21.28 -1.23 -14.94
N LYS A 300 20.57 -0.99 -13.83
CA LYS A 300 19.92 0.29 -13.53
C LYS A 300 20.61 0.98 -12.36
N ASP A 301 20.53 2.31 -12.35
CA ASP A 301 20.89 3.08 -11.17
C ASP A 301 19.93 2.76 -10.03
N ARG A 302 20.45 2.52 -8.82
CA ARG A 302 19.65 2.17 -7.64
C ARG A 302 19.87 3.14 -6.50
N ASN A 303 18.80 3.36 -5.74
CA ASN A 303 18.87 4.05 -4.45
C ASN A 303 19.69 3.20 -3.47
N ALA A 304 20.45 3.84 -2.60
CA ALA A 304 21.26 3.14 -1.61
C ALA A 304 21.42 3.89 -0.30
N ILE A 305 21.68 3.13 0.76
CA ILE A 305 22.07 3.63 2.08
C ILE A 305 23.51 3.21 2.32
N TYR A 306 24.35 4.14 2.77
CA TYR A 306 25.73 3.90 3.15
C TYR A 306 25.86 4.13 4.64
N LEU A 307 26.43 3.17 5.37
CA LEU A 307 26.60 3.22 6.82
C LEU A 307 28.07 3.04 7.20
N ASP A 308 28.51 3.79 8.21
CA ASP A 308 29.79 3.65 8.91
C ASP A 308 29.50 3.72 10.42
N TYR A 309 29.57 2.57 11.08
CA TYR A 309 29.07 2.40 12.44
C TYR A 309 29.83 1.36 13.24
N THR A 310 29.69 1.44 14.56
CA THR A 310 30.26 0.51 15.52
C THR A 310 29.14 -0.20 16.26
N VAL A 311 29.29 -1.50 16.47
CA VAL A 311 28.39 -2.36 17.24
C VAL A 311 29.16 -3.02 18.36
N ASN A 312 28.66 -2.94 19.59
CA ASN A 312 29.21 -3.65 20.74
C ASN A 312 28.11 -4.53 21.37
N LEU A 313 28.23 -5.83 21.17
CA LEU A 313 27.35 -6.86 21.75
C LEU A 313 27.95 -7.30 23.09
N THR A 314 27.62 -6.57 24.15
CA THR A 314 28.28 -6.68 25.46
C THR A 314 28.21 -8.09 26.04
N ASP A 315 27.06 -8.75 25.93
CA ASP A 315 26.82 -10.07 26.52
C ASP A 315 27.60 -11.18 25.80
N ASN A 316 28.04 -10.93 24.57
CA ASN A 316 28.71 -11.91 23.71
C ASN A 316 30.20 -11.60 23.52
N ASN A 317 30.70 -10.50 24.10
CA ASN A 317 32.06 -10.01 23.92
C ASN A 317 32.45 -9.87 22.43
N ILE A 318 31.57 -9.25 21.64
CA ILE A 318 31.78 -8.98 20.22
C ILE A 318 31.74 -7.47 19.96
N GLN A 319 32.79 -6.95 19.31
CA GLN A 319 32.82 -5.57 18.81
C GLN A 319 33.03 -5.58 17.29
N LEU A 320 32.27 -4.78 16.56
CA LEU A 320 32.35 -4.65 15.11
C LEU A 320 32.52 -3.17 14.77
N ALA A 321 33.51 -2.82 13.95
CA ALA A 321 33.52 -1.58 13.21
C ALA A 321 33.14 -1.91 11.75
N THR A 322 31.98 -1.45 11.31
CA THR A 322 31.31 -1.91 10.09
C THR A 322 31.13 -0.76 9.11
N LYS A 323 31.44 -1.06 7.83
CA LYS A 323 31.03 -0.23 6.69
C LYS A 323 30.12 -1.04 5.79
N ASP A 324 28.89 -0.55 5.61
CA ASP A 324 27.86 -1.21 4.80
C ASP A 324 27.39 -0.32 3.66
N THR A 325 27.14 -0.98 2.52
CA THR A 325 26.34 -0.46 1.41
C THR A 325 25.08 -1.32 1.29
N LEU A 326 23.92 -0.66 1.31
CA LEU A 326 22.60 -1.27 1.21
C LEU A 326 21.95 -0.78 -0.08
N VAL A 327 21.88 -1.64 -1.10
CA VAL A 327 21.30 -1.31 -2.40
C VAL A 327 19.82 -1.64 -2.40
N LEU A 328 18.95 -0.68 -2.71
CA LEU A 328 17.50 -0.90 -2.72
C LEU A 328 17.14 -1.90 -3.84
N ARG A 329 16.58 -3.05 -3.43
CA ARG A 329 16.04 -4.05 -4.35
C ARG A 329 14.62 -3.71 -4.75
N THR A 330 13.79 -3.42 -3.76
CA THR A 330 12.38 -3.03 -3.91
C THR A 330 11.88 -2.37 -2.63
N ARG A 331 10.88 -1.47 -2.73
CA ARG A 331 10.17 -0.94 -1.55
C ARG A 331 9.39 -2.04 -0.81
N ASN A 332 9.06 -3.14 -1.49
CA ASN A 332 8.30 -4.27 -0.96
C ASN A 332 6.96 -3.87 -0.32
N VAL A 333 6.30 -2.86 -0.90
CA VAL A 333 5.04 -2.30 -0.40
C VAL A 333 3.94 -2.55 -1.42
N TYR A 334 2.76 -2.85 -0.91
CA TYR A 334 1.54 -2.90 -1.70
C TYR A 334 0.60 -1.83 -1.15
N GLY A 335 0.40 -0.76 -1.91
CA GLY A 335 -0.38 0.40 -1.45
C GLY A 335 -1.83 0.05 -1.09
N GLY A 336 -2.44 -0.94 -1.75
CA GLY A 336 -3.79 -1.41 -1.46
C GLY A 336 -3.90 -2.94 -1.48
N LYS A 337 -4.55 -3.52 -0.47
CA LYS A 337 -4.93 -4.94 -0.41
C LYS A 337 -6.34 -5.10 0.14
N SER A 338 -6.97 -6.25 -0.11
CA SER A 338 -8.10 -6.70 0.71
C SER A 338 -7.63 -6.94 2.15
N LEU A 339 -8.47 -6.60 3.12
CA LEU A 339 -8.19 -6.84 4.53
C LEU A 339 -8.93 -8.09 5.01
N GLU A 340 -8.23 -9.03 5.65
CA GLU A 340 -8.84 -10.18 6.30
C GLU A 340 -9.16 -9.86 7.77
N VAL A 341 -10.42 -10.00 8.13
CA VAL A 341 -10.90 -9.77 9.50
C VAL A 341 -11.63 -11.00 10.02
N VAL A 342 -11.60 -11.18 11.33
CA VAL A 342 -12.38 -12.20 12.04
C VAL A 342 -13.32 -11.53 13.03
N ARG A 343 -14.52 -12.09 13.20
CA ARG A 343 -15.49 -11.66 14.21
C ARG A 343 -15.43 -12.62 15.39
N LYS A 344 -15.29 -12.10 16.61
CA LYS A 344 -15.23 -12.88 17.85
C LYS A 344 -16.38 -12.58 18.80
#